data_AF-A0A850B701-F1
#
_entry.id   AF-A0A850B701-F1
#
_cell.length_a   1.000
_cell.length_b   1.000
_cell.length_c   1.000
_cell.angle_alpha   90.00
_cell.angle_beta   90.00
_cell.angle_gamma   90.00
#
_symmetry.space_group_name_H-M   'P 1'
#
loop_
_entity.id
_entity.type
_entity.pdbx_description
1 polymer ?
#
loop_
_entity_poly.entity_id
_entity_poly.type
_entity_poly.pdbx_seq_one_letter_code
_entity_poly.pdbx_strand_id
1 'polypeptide(L)'
;MTRSLPPAFDQAFLMAAGELGMCSAARLFVRELADEGGDALVAAARDRLGRAFPVFDFVAARFLDGDRAPSIDPSPVLEALAGIARLLIVGLEADFLDTLVPRLETTKIGLITEPVGIELNLRRVVANFGGRVEPVNLSDFQAWAGRRSALLTFVYGTDGHVVHVTPTWLRIAGPDARTQFRSIVGWDILGRPLFVYPRWLVEGSRDDLSRVIGSARVEEPRARPSAAPSEAAK
;
A
#
# COMPACT_ATOMS: atom_id res chain seq x y z
N MET A 1 4.53 -33.84 -7.08
CA MET A 1 5.81 -33.18 -7.41
C MET A 1 5.93 -31.97 -6.51
N THR A 2 6.92 -31.91 -5.62
CA THR A 2 7.15 -30.75 -4.75
C THR A 2 7.80 -29.65 -5.58
N ARG A 3 7.03 -28.62 -5.96
CA ARG A 3 7.57 -27.48 -6.70
C ARG A 3 8.43 -26.62 -5.76
N SER A 4 9.66 -26.34 -6.18
CA SER A 4 10.59 -25.46 -5.48
C SER A 4 10.58 -24.06 -6.09
N LEU A 5 10.95 -23.05 -5.29
CA LEU A 5 11.07 -21.68 -5.79
C LEU A 5 12.18 -21.55 -6.83
N PRO A 6 11.97 -20.76 -7.90
CA PRO A 6 13.01 -20.49 -8.89
C PRO A 6 14.26 -19.84 -8.26
N PRO A 7 15.47 -20.07 -8.79
CA PRO A 7 16.69 -19.43 -8.29
C PRO A 7 16.64 -17.89 -8.37
N ALA A 8 16.02 -17.32 -9.41
CA ALA A 8 15.95 -15.86 -9.64
C ALA A 8 14.71 -15.19 -9.04
N PHE A 9 14.00 -15.86 -8.11
CA PHE A 9 12.73 -15.38 -7.56
C PHE A 9 12.84 -14.00 -6.89
N ASP A 10 13.91 -13.78 -6.12
CA ASP A 10 14.19 -12.52 -5.41
C ASP A 10 14.33 -11.34 -6.40
N GLN A 11 15.03 -11.56 -7.52
CA GLN A 11 15.23 -10.55 -8.55
C GLN A 11 13.93 -10.26 -9.30
N ALA A 12 13.13 -11.28 -9.58
CA ALA A 12 11.82 -11.12 -10.19
C ALA A 12 10.88 -10.32 -9.27
N PHE A 13 10.87 -10.63 -7.97
CA PHE A 13 10.09 -9.89 -6.98
C PHE A 13 10.53 -8.43 -6.90
N LEU A 14 11.84 -8.18 -6.81
CA LEU A 14 12.38 -6.83 -6.75
C LEU A 14 11.99 -6.01 -8.00
N MET A 15 12.13 -6.59 -9.20
CA MET A 15 11.70 -5.97 -10.45
C MET A 15 10.20 -5.63 -10.44
N ALA A 16 9.35 -6.56 -10.02
CA ALA A 16 7.91 -6.33 -9.91
C ALA A 16 7.58 -5.23 -8.89
N ALA A 17 8.25 -5.21 -7.73
CA ALA A 17 8.07 -4.17 -6.72
C ALA A 17 8.46 -2.78 -7.23
N GLY A 18 9.47 -2.70 -8.10
CA GLY A 18 9.85 -1.45 -8.78
C GLY A 18 8.80 -0.95 -9.78
N GLU A 19 7.87 -1.77 -10.22
CA GLU A 19 6.86 -1.38 -11.23
C GLU A 19 5.45 -1.30 -10.67
N LEU A 20 5.18 -2.03 -9.59
CA LEU A 20 3.86 -2.13 -8.97
C LEU A 20 3.81 -1.48 -7.59
N GLY A 21 4.93 -1.26 -6.92
CA GLY A 21 4.96 -1.03 -5.49
C GLY A 21 5.14 -2.32 -4.69
N MET A 22 5.66 -2.19 -3.47
CA MET A 22 6.08 -3.33 -2.65
C MET A 22 4.89 -4.17 -2.18
N CYS A 23 3.79 -3.54 -1.76
CA CYS A 23 2.61 -4.26 -1.29
C CYS A 23 1.88 -4.95 -2.45
N SER A 24 1.68 -4.24 -3.56
CA SER A 24 1.01 -4.76 -4.75
C SER A 24 1.79 -5.93 -5.36
N ALA A 25 3.12 -5.81 -5.48
CA ALA A 25 3.96 -6.92 -5.93
C ALA A 25 3.93 -8.12 -4.96
N ALA A 26 3.93 -7.88 -3.65
CA ALA A 26 3.84 -8.95 -2.66
C ALA A 26 2.51 -9.71 -2.75
N ARG A 27 1.39 -8.99 -2.90
CA ARG A 27 0.05 -9.59 -3.10
C ARG A 27 -0.01 -10.43 -4.37
N LEU A 28 0.52 -9.91 -5.48
CA LEU A 28 0.62 -10.64 -6.73
C LEU A 28 1.40 -11.95 -6.53
N PHE A 29 2.64 -11.86 -6.03
CA PHE A 29 3.50 -13.03 -5.89
C PHE A 29 2.93 -14.07 -4.94
N VAL A 30 2.35 -13.65 -3.81
CA VAL A 30 1.72 -14.58 -2.86
C VAL A 30 0.54 -15.31 -3.50
N ARG A 31 -0.30 -14.61 -4.28
CA ARG A 31 -1.41 -15.23 -5.02
C ARG A 31 -0.90 -16.25 -6.05
N GLU A 32 0.05 -15.87 -6.90
CA GLU A 32 0.58 -16.78 -7.93
C GLU A 32 1.26 -18.03 -7.31
N LEU A 33 2.00 -17.86 -6.21
CA LEU A 33 2.58 -19.00 -5.49
C LEU A 33 1.53 -19.91 -4.87
N ALA A 34 0.45 -19.33 -4.34
CA ALA A 34 -0.66 -20.11 -3.80
C ALA A 34 -1.37 -20.91 -4.90
N ASP A 35 -1.58 -20.31 -6.07
CA ASP A 35 -2.20 -20.98 -7.22
C ASP A 35 -1.30 -22.13 -7.75
N GLU A 36 0.02 -21.97 -7.71
CA GLU A 36 0.99 -22.95 -8.23
C GLU A 36 1.38 -24.05 -7.24
N GLY A 37 1.33 -23.79 -5.92
CA GLY A 37 1.87 -24.69 -4.90
C GLY A 37 1.26 -24.57 -3.50
N GLY A 38 0.19 -23.78 -3.35
CA GLY A 38 -0.54 -23.60 -2.09
C GLY A 38 0.29 -23.01 -0.95
N ASP A 39 -0.20 -23.19 0.27
CA ASP A 39 0.36 -22.63 1.51
C ASP A 39 1.83 -23.00 1.73
N ALA A 40 2.21 -24.23 1.35
CA ALA A 40 3.58 -24.71 1.50
C ALA A 40 4.57 -23.87 0.67
N LEU A 41 4.18 -23.49 -0.55
CA LEU A 41 5.04 -22.70 -1.42
C LEU A 41 5.09 -21.23 -0.98
N VAL A 42 3.98 -20.69 -0.48
CA VAL A 42 3.94 -19.34 0.14
C VAL A 42 4.82 -19.30 1.39
N ALA A 43 4.75 -20.30 2.26
CA ALA A 43 5.59 -20.40 3.45
C ALA A 43 7.08 -20.49 3.09
N ALA A 44 7.45 -21.32 2.11
CA ALA A 44 8.83 -21.40 1.64
C ALA A 44 9.34 -20.07 1.07
N ALA A 45 8.47 -19.32 0.37
CA ALA A 45 8.82 -18.00 -0.17
C ALA A 45 9.00 -16.97 0.94
N ARG A 46 8.11 -17.00 1.94
CA ARG A 46 8.21 -16.16 3.13
C ARG A 46 9.52 -16.38 3.86
N ASP A 47 9.90 -17.63 4.10
CA ASP A 47 11.15 -17.96 4.80
C ASP A 47 12.39 -17.46 4.03
N ARG A 48 12.35 -17.53 2.70
CA ARG A 48 13.43 -17.08 1.82
C ARG A 48 13.53 -15.56 1.71
N LEU A 49 12.41 -14.88 1.46
CA LEU A 49 12.37 -13.45 1.11
C LEU A 49 12.07 -12.54 2.28
N GLY A 50 11.34 -13.00 3.29
CA GLY A 50 10.68 -12.15 4.28
C GLY A 50 11.64 -11.25 5.06
N ARG A 51 12.87 -11.73 5.30
CA ARG A 51 13.92 -10.92 5.96
C ARG A 51 14.40 -9.76 5.10
N ALA A 52 14.55 -9.97 3.80
CA ALA A 52 14.99 -8.94 2.85
C ALA A 52 13.83 -8.00 2.47
N PHE A 53 12.61 -8.55 2.44
CA PHE A 53 11.39 -7.87 2.00
C PHE A 53 10.29 -7.98 3.07
N PRO A 54 10.31 -7.15 4.12
CA PRO A 54 9.34 -7.24 5.22
C PRO A 54 7.88 -7.07 4.82
N VAL A 55 7.59 -6.31 3.76
CA VAL A 55 6.23 -6.21 3.21
C VAL A 55 5.79 -7.54 2.59
N PHE A 56 6.71 -8.27 1.95
CA PHE A 56 6.44 -9.63 1.47
C PHE A 56 6.18 -10.57 2.65
N ASP A 57 7.02 -10.52 3.70
CA ASP A 57 6.80 -11.31 4.92
C ASP A 57 5.40 -11.09 5.49
N PHE A 58 5.01 -9.82 5.61
CA PHE A 58 3.72 -9.42 6.16
C PHE A 58 2.54 -9.94 5.33
N VAL A 59 2.59 -9.76 4.01
CA VAL A 59 1.52 -10.22 3.11
C VAL A 59 1.43 -11.75 3.12
N ALA A 60 2.56 -12.45 3.05
CA ALA A 60 2.60 -13.91 3.12
C ALA A 60 2.09 -14.44 4.47
N ALA A 61 2.45 -13.80 5.59
CA ALA A 61 1.96 -14.14 6.91
C ALA A 61 0.43 -14.00 6.99
N ARG A 62 -0.12 -12.86 6.56
CA ARG A 62 -1.58 -12.63 6.54
C ARG A 62 -2.32 -13.66 5.69
N PHE A 63 -1.75 -13.99 4.53
CA PHE A 63 -2.29 -15.02 3.67
C PHE A 63 -2.36 -16.37 4.39
N LEU A 64 -1.27 -16.81 5.00
CA LEU A 64 -1.20 -18.06 5.77
C LEU A 64 -2.14 -18.06 6.99
N ASP A 65 -2.38 -16.89 7.58
CA ASP A 65 -3.32 -16.68 8.70
C ASP A 65 -4.80 -16.63 8.26
N GLY A 66 -5.09 -16.78 6.96
CA GLY A 66 -6.45 -16.88 6.41
C GLY A 66 -6.98 -15.62 5.73
N ASP A 67 -6.23 -14.51 5.72
CA ASP A 67 -6.60 -13.30 5.00
C ASP A 67 -6.09 -13.34 3.55
N ARG A 68 -6.72 -14.19 2.75
CA ARG A 68 -6.20 -14.67 1.46
C ARG A 68 -6.26 -13.64 0.31
N ALA A 69 -7.22 -12.71 0.34
CA ALA A 69 -7.45 -11.75 -0.74
C ALA A 69 -8.22 -10.52 -0.22
N PRO A 70 -7.57 -9.66 0.59
CA PRO A 70 -8.25 -8.48 1.14
C PRO A 70 -8.64 -7.52 0.00
N SER A 71 -9.93 -7.22 -0.10
CA SER A 71 -10.43 -6.20 -1.04
C SER A 71 -9.92 -4.82 -0.63
N ILE A 72 -9.49 -4.02 -1.60
CA ILE A 72 -9.14 -2.61 -1.36
C ILE A 72 -10.41 -1.78 -1.48
N ASP A 73 -10.80 -1.14 -0.39
CA ASP A 73 -11.90 -0.17 -0.39
C ASP A 73 -11.34 1.27 -0.49
N PRO A 74 -11.49 1.96 -1.64
CA PRO A 74 -11.04 3.34 -1.78
C PRO A 74 -12.01 4.36 -1.16
N SER A 75 -13.21 3.95 -0.70
CA SER A 75 -14.28 4.87 -0.27
C SER A 75 -13.84 5.84 0.83
N PRO A 76 -13.17 5.41 1.90
CA PRO A 76 -12.71 6.32 2.95
C PRO A 76 -11.69 7.36 2.45
N VAL A 77 -10.85 6.97 1.47
CA VAL A 77 -9.90 7.89 0.84
C VAL A 77 -10.64 8.88 -0.06
N LEU A 78 -11.61 8.43 -0.86
CA LEU A 78 -12.44 9.29 -1.70
C LEU A 78 -13.18 10.34 -0.86
N GLU A 79 -13.72 9.96 0.30
CA GLU A 79 -14.34 10.89 1.25
C GLU A 79 -13.34 11.94 1.74
N ALA A 80 -12.11 11.53 2.11
CA ALA A 80 -11.08 12.47 2.53
C ALA A 80 -10.60 13.41 1.41
N LEU A 81 -10.74 12.99 0.16
CA LEU A 81 -10.40 13.75 -1.04
C LEU A 81 -11.59 14.55 -1.60
N ALA A 82 -12.77 14.50 -0.98
CA ALA A 82 -13.96 15.17 -1.50
C ALA A 82 -13.74 16.68 -1.72
N GLY A 83 -14.04 17.16 -2.94
CA GLY A 83 -13.97 18.57 -3.32
C GLY A 83 -12.60 19.09 -3.79
N ILE A 84 -11.55 18.24 -3.79
CA ILE A 84 -10.26 18.63 -4.37
C ILE A 84 -10.36 18.79 -5.90
N ALA A 85 -9.48 19.59 -6.46
CA ALA A 85 -9.27 19.74 -7.90
C ALA A 85 -7.94 19.11 -8.36
N ARG A 86 -6.97 18.98 -7.43
CA ARG A 86 -5.65 18.40 -7.70
C ARG A 86 -5.28 17.42 -6.60
N LEU A 87 -4.77 16.27 -7.01
CA LEU A 87 -4.21 15.25 -6.13
C LEU A 87 -2.77 15.01 -6.55
N LEU A 88 -1.85 15.12 -5.60
CA LEU A 88 -0.46 14.73 -5.80
C LEU A 88 -0.17 13.50 -4.93
N ILE A 89 0.17 12.39 -5.58
CA ILE A 89 0.42 11.11 -4.94
C ILE A 89 1.94 10.92 -4.81
N VAL A 90 2.38 10.48 -3.63
CA VAL A 90 3.78 10.23 -3.29
C VAL A 90 3.97 8.74 -3.04
N GLY A 91 4.80 8.10 -3.87
CA GLY A 91 5.00 6.65 -3.88
C GLY A 91 4.07 5.93 -4.84
N LEU A 92 4.25 4.62 -4.97
CA LEU A 92 3.55 3.77 -5.93
C LEU A 92 3.03 2.50 -5.24
N GLU A 93 1.73 2.25 -5.40
CA GLU A 93 1.07 0.97 -5.12
C GLU A 93 -0.06 0.77 -6.13
N ALA A 94 0.19 -0.07 -7.14
CA ALA A 94 -0.64 -0.23 -8.33
C ALA A 94 -2.07 -0.64 -7.99
N ASP A 95 -2.27 -1.66 -7.15
CA ASP A 95 -3.62 -2.13 -6.81
C ASP A 95 -4.48 -1.02 -6.16
N PHE A 96 -3.84 -0.13 -5.39
CA PHE A 96 -4.48 0.99 -4.72
C PHE A 96 -4.78 2.14 -5.68
N LEU A 97 -3.88 2.41 -6.61
CA LEU A 97 -4.11 3.40 -7.67
C LEU A 97 -5.17 2.95 -8.66
N ASP A 98 -5.18 1.68 -9.04
CA ASP A 98 -6.17 1.11 -9.97
C ASP A 98 -7.59 1.15 -9.40
N THR A 99 -7.73 1.11 -8.07
CA THR A 99 -9.03 1.28 -7.40
C THR A 99 -9.41 2.75 -7.19
N LEU A 100 -8.43 3.64 -7.01
CA LEU A 100 -8.66 5.05 -6.71
C LEU A 100 -8.84 5.93 -7.96
N VAL A 101 -7.92 5.83 -8.93
CA VAL A 101 -7.83 6.74 -10.09
C VAL A 101 -9.11 6.77 -10.93
N PRO A 102 -9.77 5.63 -11.24
CA PRO A 102 -11.01 5.64 -12.02
C PRO A 102 -12.17 6.39 -11.34
N ARG A 103 -12.13 6.57 -10.02
CA ARG A 103 -13.18 7.25 -9.23
C ARG A 103 -12.96 8.77 -9.12
N LEU A 104 -11.83 9.27 -9.64
CA LEU A 104 -11.40 10.67 -9.56
C LEU A 104 -11.48 11.34 -10.95
N GLU A 105 -12.64 11.27 -11.59
CA GLU A 105 -12.82 11.66 -13.00
C GLU A 105 -12.45 13.12 -13.31
N THR A 106 -12.75 14.04 -12.40
CA THR A 106 -12.54 15.49 -12.60
C THR A 106 -11.25 16.02 -11.94
N THR A 107 -10.58 15.20 -11.14
CA THR A 107 -9.38 15.59 -10.42
C THR A 107 -8.16 15.48 -11.34
N LYS A 108 -7.28 16.49 -11.32
CA LYS A 108 -5.96 16.38 -11.93
C LYS A 108 -5.06 15.56 -10.99
N ILE A 109 -4.41 14.52 -11.49
CA ILE A 109 -3.64 13.57 -10.67
C ILE A 109 -2.18 13.59 -11.09
N GLY A 110 -1.29 13.88 -10.14
CA GLY A 110 0.15 13.83 -10.30
C GLY A 110 0.74 12.69 -9.48
N LEU A 111 1.82 12.10 -9.97
CA LEU A 111 2.53 11.01 -9.30
C LEU A 111 4.01 11.35 -9.16
N ILE A 112 4.48 11.37 -7.92
CA ILE A 112 5.89 11.45 -7.57
C ILE A 112 6.33 10.06 -7.11
N THR A 113 7.27 9.47 -7.83
CA THR A 113 7.97 8.26 -7.40
C THR A 113 9.45 8.53 -7.41
N GLU A 114 10.16 8.12 -6.38
CA GLU A 114 11.62 7.99 -6.45
C GLU A 114 12.02 6.53 -6.61
N PRO A 115 13.14 6.26 -7.28
CA PRO A 115 13.70 4.92 -7.36
C PRO A 115 14.07 4.42 -5.95
N VAL A 116 13.42 3.36 -5.48
CA VAL A 116 13.84 2.61 -4.29
C VAL A 116 14.71 1.44 -4.74
N GLY A 117 16.00 1.71 -4.99
CA GLY A 117 16.98 0.69 -5.35
C GLY A 117 16.88 0.11 -6.77
N ILE A 118 15.89 0.50 -7.56
CA ILE A 118 15.73 0.15 -8.99
C ILE A 118 15.33 1.40 -9.77
N GLU A 119 15.91 1.57 -10.95
CA GLU A 119 15.51 2.63 -11.87
C GLU A 119 14.10 2.32 -12.42
N LEU A 120 13.12 3.08 -11.93
CA LEU A 120 11.72 2.92 -12.28
C LEU A 120 11.45 3.63 -13.62
N ASN A 121 10.94 2.90 -14.61
CA ASN A 121 10.48 3.52 -15.85
C ASN A 121 9.11 4.17 -15.61
N LEU A 122 9.14 5.39 -15.07
CA LEU A 122 7.92 6.08 -14.62
C LEU A 122 6.98 6.35 -15.78
N ARG A 123 7.52 6.58 -16.98
CA ARG A 123 6.74 6.73 -18.21
C ARG A 123 5.89 5.49 -18.49
N ARG A 124 6.44 4.30 -18.25
CA ARG A 124 5.72 3.03 -18.44
C ARG A 124 4.63 2.83 -17.39
N VAL A 125 4.92 3.15 -16.13
CA VAL A 125 3.95 3.06 -15.03
C VAL A 125 2.77 4.00 -15.28
N VAL A 126 3.02 5.28 -15.61
CA VAL A 126 1.93 6.25 -15.83
C VAL A 126 1.10 5.94 -17.08
N ALA A 127 1.70 5.29 -18.09
CA ALA A 127 0.99 4.89 -19.31
C ALA A 127 -0.17 3.91 -19.03
N ASN A 128 -0.07 3.11 -17.98
CA ASN A 128 -1.15 2.19 -17.57
C ASN A 128 -2.43 2.93 -17.13
N PHE A 129 -2.33 4.20 -16.74
CA PHE A 129 -3.48 5.01 -16.33
C PHE A 129 -4.13 5.79 -17.48
N GLY A 130 -3.80 5.50 -18.74
CA GLY A 130 -4.46 6.10 -19.91
C GLY A 130 -4.38 7.64 -19.96
N GLY A 131 -3.29 8.22 -19.43
CA GLY A 131 -3.10 9.67 -19.34
C GLY A 131 -3.86 10.36 -18.21
N ARG A 132 -4.55 9.62 -17.32
CA ARG A 132 -5.20 10.19 -16.13
C ARG A 132 -4.23 10.64 -15.05
N VAL A 133 -3.02 10.08 -15.05
CA VAL A 133 -1.95 10.38 -14.10
C VAL A 133 -0.76 10.96 -14.85
N GLU A 134 -0.25 12.10 -14.41
CA GLU A 134 0.98 12.69 -14.97
C GLU A 134 2.18 12.51 -14.02
N PRO A 135 3.37 12.23 -14.55
CA PRO A 135 4.57 12.16 -13.73
C PRO A 135 4.96 13.56 -13.26
N VAL A 136 5.34 13.69 -12.00
CA VAL A 136 5.74 14.96 -11.39
C VAL A 136 7.13 14.79 -10.80
N ASN A 137 8.06 15.68 -11.14
CA ASN A 137 9.37 15.70 -10.49
C ASN A 137 9.21 16.23 -9.07
N LEU A 138 10.05 15.74 -8.17
CA LEU A 138 10.08 16.25 -6.79
C LEU A 138 10.32 17.76 -6.74
N SER A 139 11.12 18.34 -7.65
CA SER A 139 11.36 19.79 -7.72
C SER A 139 10.10 20.61 -8.01
N ASP A 140 9.11 20.00 -8.66
CA ASP A 140 7.95 20.70 -9.22
C ASP A 140 6.71 20.55 -8.33
N PHE A 141 6.84 19.87 -7.19
CA PHE A 141 5.71 19.51 -6.33
C PHE A 141 4.94 20.73 -5.80
N GLN A 142 5.62 21.84 -5.53
CA GLN A 142 4.98 23.05 -5.01
C GLN A 142 3.97 23.65 -6.01
N ALA A 143 4.16 23.45 -7.32
CA ALA A 143 3.22 23.90 -8.34
C ALA A 143 1.85 23.21 -8.24
N TRP A 144 1.78 22.08 -7.52
CA TRP A 144 0.54 21.35 -7.26
C TRP A 144 -0.20 21.82 -6.02
N ALA A 145 0.43 22.61 -5.15
CA ALA A 145 -0.16 23.04 -3.90
C ALA A 145 -1.32 24.05 -4.10
N GLY A 146 -2.15 24.21 -3.07
CA GLY A 146 -3.27 25.14 -3.08
C GLY A 146 -4.48 24.68 -2.25
N ARG A 147 -5.45 25.60 -2.13
CA ARG A 147 -6.67 25.45 -1.30
C ARG A 147 -7.61 24.32 -1.73
N ARG A 148 -7.44 23.79 -2.95
CA ARG A 148 -8.18 22.62 -3.47
C ARG A 148 -7.24 21.49 -3.88
N SER A 149 -6.06 21.44 -3.28
CA SER A 149 -5.05 20.41 -3.56
C SER A 149 -4.87 19.49 -2.36
N ALA A 150 -4.65 18.21 -2.62
CA ALA A 150 -4.31 17.23 -1.59
C ALA A 150 -3.00 16.50 -1.91
N LEU A 151 -2.31 16.10 -0.85
CA LEU A 151 -1.23 15.12 -0.90
C LEU A 151 -1.75 13.76 -0.42
N LEU A 152 -1.33 12.70 -1.09
CA LEU A 152 -1.59 11.31 -0.68
C LEU A 152 -0.27 10.55 -0.64
N THR A 153 -0.03 9.80 0.44
CA THR A 153 1.11 8.88 0.56
C THR A 153 0.65 7.51 1.04
N PHE A 154 1.40 6.48 0.71
CA PHE A 154 1.16 5.12 1.19
C PHE A 154 1.88 4.90 2.52
N VAL A 155 1.11 4.50 3.53
CA VAL A 155 1.59 4.18 4.88
C VAL A 155 1.65 2.67 5.02
N TYR A 156 2.84 2.15 5.31
CA TYR A 156 3.11 0.73 5.49
C TYR A 156 2.98 0.35 6.97
N GLY A 157 1.79 0.62 7.53
CA GLY A 157 1.49 0.41 8.94
C GLY A 157 1.83 1.60 9.84
N THR A 158 1.16 1.60 10.98
CA THR A 158 1.28 2.61 12.04
C THR A 158 1.27 1.94 13.41
N ASP A 159 1.99 2.51 14.37
CA ASP A 159 1.94 2.15 15.79
C ASP A 159 1.12 3.15 16.63
N GLY A 160 0.34 4.01 15.96
CA GLY A 160 -0.46 5.06 16.55
C GLY A 160 0.16 6.45 16.41
N HIS A 161 1.43 6.60 16.77
CA HIS A 161 2.13 7.89 16.72
C HIS A 161 3.11 7.99 15.55
N VAL A 162 3.63 6.85 15.11
CA VAL A 162 4.55 6.72 13.99
C VAL A 162 3.82 6.12 12.80
N VAL A 163 4.15 6.65 11.62
CA VAL A 163 3.78 6.07 10.33
C VAL A 163 5.04 5.64 9.60
N HIS A 164 4.96 4.50 8.93
CA HIS A 164 6.06 4.02 8.09
C HIS A 164 5.78 4.38 6.64
N VAL A 165 6.65 5.18 6.04
CA VAL A 165 6.43 5.76 4.70
C VAL A 165 7.71 5.67 3.87
N THR A 166 7.59 5.93 2.57
CA THR A 166 8.76 5.97 1.69
C THR A 166 9.64 7.20 1.98
N PRO A 167 10.97 7.14 1.77
CA PRO A 167 11.88 8.26 2.04
C PRO A 167 11.53 9.55 1.31
N THR A 168 10.92 9.45 0.14
CA THR A 168 10.42 10.59 -0.65
C THR A 168 9.45 11.45 0.15
N TRP A 169 8.69 10.84 1.05
CA TRP A 169 7.77 11.55 1.93
C TRP A 169 8.47 12.61 2.78
N LEU A 170 9.63 12.31 3.36
CA LEU A 170 10.37 13.25 4.21
C LEU A 170 10.85 14.49 3.46
N ARG A 171 11.01 14.39 2.14
CA ARG A 171 11.39 15.52 1.28
C ARG A 171 10.21 16.43 0.95
N ILE A 172 8.98 15.92 1.06
CA ILE A 172 7.75 16.63 0.70
C ILE A 172 7.03 17.15 1.94
N ALA A 173 6.94 16.34 2.99
CA ALA A 173 6.15 16.58 4.19
C ALA A 173 6.86 17.49 5.20
N GLY A 174 7.34 18.64 4.73
CA GLY A 174 7.85 19.69 5.60
C GLY A 174 6.74 20.53 6.24
N PRO A 175 7.07 21.35 7.26
CA PRO A 175 6.15 22.33 7.84
C PRO A 175 5.42 23.19 6.80
N ASP A 176 6.11 23.58 5.73
CA ASP A 176 5.54 24.44 4.69
C ASP A 176 4.44 23.73 3.89
N ALA A 177 4.64 22.46 3.50
CA ALA A 177 3.65 21.71 2.74
C ALA A 177 2.30 21.57 3.50
N ARG A 178 2.35 21.46 4.83
CA ARG A 178 1.16 21.43 5.70
C ARG A 178 0.29 22.69 5.60
N THR A 179 0.88 23.82 5.26
CA THR A 179 0.15 25.08 5.10
C THR A 179 -0.34 25.30 3.67
N GLN A 180 0.29 24.66 2.69
CA GLN A 180 0.04 24.90 1.26
C GLN A 180 -0.99 23.94 0.66
N PHE A 181 -1.08 22.69 1.16
CA PHE A 181 -2.09 21.72 0.74
C PHE A 181 -3.30 21.77 1.67
N ARG A 182 -4.50 21.60 1.12
CA ARG A 182 -5.74 21.54 1.91
C ARG A 182 -5.77 20.32 2.83
N SER A 183 -5.32 19.18 2.32
CA SER A 183 -5.30 17.93 3.08
C SER A 183 -4.08 17.09 2.71
N ILE A 184 -3.57 16.40 3.72
CA ILE A 184 -2.44 15.48 3.62
C ILE A 184 -2.91 14.14 4.14
N VAL A 185 -3.02 13.16 3.26
CA VAL A 185 -3.66 11.87 3.53
C VAL A 185 -2.62 10.76 3.50
N GLY A 186 -2.55 9.96 4.56
CA GLY A 186 -1.85 8.68 4.57
C GLY A 186 -2.84 7.55 4.33
N TRP A 187 -2.63 6.73 3.31
CA TRP A 187 -3.40 5.50 3.11
C TRP A 187 -2.62 4.33 3.72
N ASP A 188 -3.08 3.82 4.86
CA ASP A 188 -2.52 2.63 5.50
C ASP A 188 -2.91 1.38 4.71
N ILE A 189 -1.95 0.89 3.92
CA ILE A 189 -2.11 -0.23 2.99
C ILE A 189 -1.90 -1.59 3.65
N LEU A 190 -1.32 -1.60 4.85
CA LEU A 190 -1.08 -2.82 5.63
C LEU A 190 -2.12 -3.01 6.72
N GLY A 191 -2.67 -1.92 7.27
CA GLY A 191 -3.70 -1.93 8.31
C GLY A 191 -3.23 -2.46 9.66
N ARG A 192 -1.95 -2.85 9.79
CA ARG A 192 -1.29 -3.34 10.99
C ARG A 192 0.20 -2.96 10.94
N PRO A 193 0.88 -2.83 12.10
CA PRO A 193 2.32 -2.61 12.14
C PRO A 193 3.10 -3.75 11.47
N LEU A 194 4.26 -3.41 10.91
CA LEU A 194 5.25 -4.40 10.48
C LEU A 194 5.97 -4.98 11.70
N PHE A 195 6.12 -6.30 11.75
CA PHE A 195 6.93 -6.97 12.79
C PHE A 195 8.44 -6.86 12.52
N VAL A 196 8.82 -6.77 11.25
CA VAL A 196 10.20 -6.61 10.81
C VAL A 196 10.32 -5.24 10.17
N TYR A 197 11.17 -4.37 10.71
CA TYR A 197 11.33 -3.02 10.19
C TYR A 197 12.16 -3.04 8.88
N PRO A 198 11.60 -2.61 7.73
CA PRO A 198 12.34 -2.56 6.47
C PRO A 198 13.29 -1.36 6.43
N ARG A 199 14.54 -1.61 6.05
CA ARG A 199 15.60 -0.57 5.95
C ARG A 199 15.33 0.50 4.89
N TRP A 200 14.30 0.33 4.06
CA TRP A 200 13.92 1.25 2.99
C TRP A 200 12.69 2.11 3.34
N LEU A 201 12.03 1.86 4.48
CA LEU A 201 11.03 2.78 5.03
C LEU A 201 11.65 3.70 6.07
N VAL A 202 11.01 4.85 6.25
CA VAL A 202 11.36 5.82 7.27
C VAL A 202 10.17 6.06 8.18
N GLU A 203 10.47 6.31 9.44
CA GLU A 203 9.50 6.76 10.43
C GLU A 203 9.16 8.23 10.17
N GLY A 204 7.87 8.51 10.05
CA GLY A 204 7.30 9.85 10.04
C GLY A 204 6.35 10.04 11.22
N SER A 205 6.08 11.30 11.57
CA SER A 205 5.05 11.57 12.58
C SER A 205 3.67 11.42 11.96
N ARG A 206 2.75 10.75 12.66
CA ARG A 206 1.33 10.74 12.27
C ARG A 206 0.77 12.16 12.19
N ASP A 207 1.29 13.10 12.99
CA ASP A 207 0.83 14.49 13.02
C ASP A 207 1.28 15.32 11.80
N ASP A 208 2.15 14.76 10.95
CA ASP A 208 2.46 15.34 9.64
C ASP A 208 1.32 15.10 8.63
N LEU A 209 0.38 14.21 8.96
CA LEU A 209 -0.78 13.87 8.15
C LEU A 209 -2.04 14.49 8.73
N SER A 210 -2.91 15.03 7.87
CA SER A 210 -4.25 15.45 8.27
C SER A 210 -5.11 14.25 8.67
N ARG A 211 -4.96 13.12 7.98
CA ARG A 211 -5.68 11.86 8.24
C ARG A 211 -4.83 10.66 7.84
N VAL A 212 -4.92 9.59 8.62
CA VAL A 212 -4.46 8.24 8.25
C VAL A 212 -5.70 7.37 8.06
N ILE A 213 -5.78 6.64 6.95
CA ILE A 213 -6.98 5.92 6.51
C ILE A 213 -6.60 4.46 6.27
N GLY A 214 -7.24 3.53 6.98
CA GLY A 214 -7.01 2.09 6.78
C GLY A 214 -7.64 1.55 5.50
N SER A 215 -7.00 0.56 4.89
CA SER A 215 -7.46 -0.07 3.63
C SER A 215 -8.53 -1.16 3.78
N ALA A 216 -8.91 -1.54 5.01
CA ALA A 216 -9.83 -2.65 5.24
C ALA A 216 -11.05 -2.23 6.08
N ARG A 217 -12.24 -2.68 5.65
CA ARG A 217 -13.34 -2.93 6.59
C ARG A 217 -12.93 -4.11 7.46
N VAL A 218 -12.89 -3.90 8.77
CA VAL A 218 -12.96 -5.01 9.72
C VAL A 218 -14.36 -5.60 9.57
N GLU A 219 -14.51 -6.75 8.91
CA GLU A 219 -15.68 -7.59 9.19
C GLU A 219 -15.58 -7.97 10.67
N GLU A 220 -16.55 -7.51 11.47
CA GLU A 220 -16.71 -8.00 12.84
C GLU A 220 -16.71 -9.53 12.81
N PRO A 221 -15.98 -10.20 13.72
CA PRO A 221 -16.02 -11.64 13.80
C PRO A 221 -17.48 -12.05 14.06
N ARG A 222 -18.11 -12.72 13.08
CA ARG A 222 -19.41 -13.38 13.27
C ARG A 222 -19.32 -14.20 14.55
N ALA A 223 -20.03 -13.75 15.58
CA ALA A 223 -20.15 -14.49 16.83
C ALA A 223 -20.52 -15.93 16.49
N ARG A 224 -19.71 -16.89 16.98
CA ARG A 224 -20.06 -18.31 16.88
C ARG A 224 -21.47 -18.47 17.46
N PRO A 225 -22.38 -19.20 16.79
CA PRO A 225 -23.65 -19.53 17.41
C PRO A 225 -23.36 -20.25 18.72
N SER A 226 -23.82 -19.63 19.82
CA SER A 226 -23.78 -20.19 21.17
C SER A 226 -24.38 -21.60 21.11
N ALA A 227 -23.60 -22.60 21.54
CA ALA A 227 -24.10 -23.95 21.68
C ALA A 227 -25.34 -23.93 22.60
N ALA A 228 -26.45 -24.44 22.10
CA ALA A 228 -27.67 -24.60 22.88
C ALA A 228 -27.40 -25.52 24.08
N PRO A 229 -28.00 -25.25 25.26
CA PRO A 229 -27.83 -26.11 26.42
C PRO A 229 -28.43 -27.48 26.13
N SER A 230 -27.62 -28.51 26.38
CA SER A 230 -28.04 -29.91 26.42
C SER A 230 -29.13 -30.08 27.48
N GLU A 231 -30.39 -30.17 27.06
CA GLU A 231 -31.45 -30.74 27.89
C GLU A 231 -31.12 -32.21 28.15
N ALA A 232 -30.76 -32.50 29.40
CA ALA A 232 -30.77 -33.84 29.94
C ALA A 232 -32.22 -34.34 29.97
N ALA A 233 -32.56 -35.20 29.03
CA ALA A 233 -33.78 -36.01 29.08
C ALA A 233 -33.47 -37.33 29.79
N LYS A 234 -34.09 -37.47 30.97
CA LYS A 234 -34.54 -38.68 31.70
C LYS A 234 -33.79 -39.99 31.52
#